data_AF-I4EM36-F1
#
_entry.id   AF-I4EM36-F1
#
_cell.length_a   1.000
_cell.length_b   1.000
_cell.length_c   1.000
_cell.angle_alpha   90.00
_cell.angle_beta   90.00
_cell.angle_gamma   90.00
#
_symmetry.space_group_name_H-M   'P 1'
#
loop_
_entity.id
_entity.type
_entity.pdbx_description
1 polymer ?
#
loop_
_entity_poly.entity_id
_entity_poly.type
_entity_poly.pdbx_seq_one_letter_code
_entity_poly.pdbx_strand_id
1 'polypeptide(L)'
;MARKPQYRKPSGPATRPAGSTGPRIPREDPNAITVEGKVVDALPNAMFTVELDNGHSVLGHLAGKLRKNFIRVLRGDRVVVELSPYDLTRGRITYRHR
;
A
#
# COMPACT_ATOMS: atom_id res chain seq x y z
N MET A 1 -64.19 16.05 30.56
CA MET A 1 -63.78 15.16 29.46
C MET A 1 -62.70 15.85 28.64
N ALA A 2 -61.55 15.19 28.44
CA ALA A 2 -60.62 15.41 27.31
C ALA A 2 -59.78 16.73 27.36
N ARG A 3 -58.47 16.79 27.09
CA ARG A 3 -57.48 15.87 26.51
C ARG A 3 -56.07 16.25 27.00
N LYS A 4 -55.33 15.21 27.45
CA LYS A 4 -53.88 14.96 27.40
C LYS A 4 -52.88 16.09 27.73
N PRO A 5 -51.93 15.87 28.67
CA PRO A 5 -50.84 16.80 28.94
C PRO A 5 -49.93 16.94 27.72
N GLN A 6 -49.59 18.19 27.37
CA GLN A 6 -48.69 18.53 26.28
C GLN A 6 -47.28 18.03 26.60
N TYR A 7 -46.84 17.02 25.85
CA TYR A 7 -45.44 16.63 25.76
C TYR A 7 -44.64 17.78 25.13
N ARG A 8 -43.94 18.55 25.97
CA ARG A 8 -42.99 19.56 25.51
C ARG A 8 -41.68 18.84 25.16
N LYS A 9 -41.43 18.70 23.86
CA LYS A 9 -40.24 18.07 23.30
C LYS A 9 -38.96 18.62 23.98
N PRO A 10 -38.02 17.78 24.44
CA PRO A 10 -36.69 18.26 24.79
C PRO A 10 -35.91 18.50 23.50
N SER A 11 -35.71 19.77 23.14
CA SER A 11 -34.75 20.17 22.09
C SER A 11 -33.35 20.25 22.70
N GLY A 12 -32.79 19.10 23.06
CA GLY A 12 -31.35 18.99 23.23
C GLY A 12 -30.72 18.81 21.84
N PRO A 13 -29.58 19.47 21.51
CA PRO A 13 -28.84 19.06 20.33
C PRO A 13 -28.34 17.64 20.56
N ALA A 14 -28.79 16.72 19.71
CA ALA A 14 -28.20 15.40 19.57
C ALA A 14 -26.77 15.57 19.06
N THR A 15 -25.84 15.86 19.96
CA THR A 15 -24.41 15.79 19.66
C THR A 15 -24.10 14.31 19.53
N ARG A 16 -24.26 13.79 18.31
CA ARG A 16 -23.62 12.51 17.95
C ARG A 16 -22.12 12.74 18.19
N PRO A 17 -21.43 11.91 19.00
CA PRO A 17 -19.99 11.99 19.01
C PRO A 17 -19.54 11.70 17.58
N ALA A 18 -18.97 12.71 16.93
CA ALA A 18 -18.32 12.54 15.65
C ALA A 18 -17.29 11.43 15.84
N GLY A 19 -17.52 10.31 15.15
CA GLY A 19 -16.64 9.15 15.18
C GLY A 19 -15.21 9.59 14.93
N SER A 20 -14.32 9.03 15.75
CA SER A 20 -12.87 9.13 15.65
C SER A 20 -12.39 9.29 14.22
N THR A 21 -12.01 10.50 13.83
CA THR A 21 -11.08 10.69 12.71
C THR A 21 -9.71 10.33 13.26
N GLY A 22 -9.47 9.04 13.47
CA GLY A 22 -8.12 8.55 13.67
C GLY A 22 -7.29 8.99 12.45
N PRO A 23 -6.02 9.39 12.63
CA PRO A 23 -5.17 9.63 11.49
C PRO A 23 -5.22 8.36 10.62
N ARG A 24 -5.43 8.52 9.32
CA ARG A 24 -5.17 7.44 8.36
C ARG A 24 -3.67 7.23 8.40
N ILE A 25 -3.19 6.49 9.39
CA ILE A 25 -1.80 6.05 9.48
C ILE A 25 -1.54 5.33 8.16
N PRO A 26 -0.67 5.86 7.28
CA PRO A 26 -0.17 5.05 6.19
C PRO A 26 0.38 3.80 6.86
N ARG A 27 -0.12 2.61 6.51
CA ARG A 27 0.44 1.37 7.03
C ARG A 27 1.88 1.30 6.52
N GLU A 28 2.79 1.80 7.34
CA GLU A 28 4.21 1.54 7.23
C GLU A 28 4.36 0.17 7.87
N ASP A 29 4.35 -0.86 7.02
CA ASP A 29 4.55 -2.24 7.46
C ASP A 29 5.98 -2.33 8.04
N PRO A 30 6.19 -2.43 9.37
CA PRO A 30 7.49 -2.20 10.00
C PRO A 30 8.55 -3.28 9.71
N ASN A 31 8.18 -4.34 8.98
CA ASN A 31 9.03 -5.50 8.74
C ASN A 31 9.33 -5.74 7.25
N ALA A 32 9.19 -4.74 6.38
CA ALA A 32 9.55 -4.91 4.97
C ALA A 32 11.06 -5.24 4.85
N ILE A 33 11.37 -6.38 4.25
CA ILE A 33 12.75 -6.83 4.01
C ILE A 33 13.19 -6.26 2.67
N THR A 34 14.25 -5.46 2.68
CA THR A 34 14.87 -4.94 1.47
C THR A 34 15.82 -5.97 0.89
N VAL A 35 15.63 -6.34 -0.37
CA VAL A 35 16.51 -7.27 -1.08
C VAL A 35 16.81 -6.76 -2.48
N GLU A 36 18.01 -7.05 -2.95
CA GLU A 36 18.46 -6.73 -4.30
C GLU A 36 18.15 -7.88 -5.26
N GLY A 37 17.90 -7.52 -6.51
CA GLY A 37 17.66 -8.49 -7.57
C GLY A 37 17.78 -7.88 -8.95
N LYS A 38 17.74 -8.76 -9.95
CA LYS A 38 17.79 -8.42 -11.35
C LYS A 38 16.44 -8.63 -12.01
N VAL A 39 16.02 -7.68 -12.84
CA VAL A 39 14.79 -7.82 -13.62
C VAL A 39 15.01 -8.82 -14.76
N VAL A 40 14.26 -9.90 -14.76
CA VAL A 40 14.30 -10.91 -15.84
C VAL A 40 13.32 -10.50 -16.94
N ASP A 41 12.09 -10.19 -16.55
CA ASP A 41 11.03 -9.86 -17.50
C ASP A 41 10.06 -8.80 -16.98
N ALA A 42 9.44 -8.06 -17.90
CA ALA A 42 8.45 -7.04 -17.64
C ALA A 42 7.13 -7.44 -18.30
N LEU A 43 6.11 -7.69 -17.48
CA LEU A 43 4.76 -7.99 -17.94
C LEU A 43 3.99 -6.68 -18.21
N PRO A 44 3.05 -6.67 -19.18
CA PRO A 44 2.33 -5.47 -19.59
C PRO A 44 1.45 -4.83 -18.49
N ASN A 45 1.14 -5.55 -17.41
CA ASN A 45 0.35 -5.04 -16.27
C ASN A 45 1.18 -4.24 -15.24
N ALA A 46 2.35 -3.71 -15.65
CA ALA A 46 3.34 -3.09 -14.76
C ALA A 46 3.77 -4.01 -13.60
N MET A 47 3.74 -5.32 -13.88
CA MET A 47 4.33 -6.35 -13.05
C MET A 47 5.67 -6.72 -13.64
N PHE A 48 6.65 -6.95 -12.78
CA PHE A 48 8.01 -7.28 -13.16
C PHE A 48 8.39 -8.58 -12.48
N THR A 49 8.96 -9.48 -13.25
CA THR A 49 9.60 -10.68 -12.73
C THR A 49 11.02 -10.30 -12.35
N VAL A 50 11.28 -10.27 -11.05
CA VAL A 50 12.61 -9.99 -10.49
C VAL A 50 13.17 -11.28 -9.95
N GLU A 51 14.36 -11.63 -10.38
CA GLU A 51 15.16 -12.70 -9.80
C GLU A 51 16.04 -12.09 -8.72
N LEU A 52 15.82 -12.51 -7.48
CA LEU A 52 16.65 -12.08 -6.36
C LEU A 52 17.99 -12.80 -6.40
N ASP A 53 19.00 -12.22 -5.77
CA ASP A 53 20.31 -12.87 -5.61
C ASP A 53 20.22 -14.19 -4.82
N ASN A 54 19.10 -14.40 -4.11
CA ASN A 54 18.77 -15.64 -3.42
C ASN A 54 18.28 -16.76 -4.36
N GLY A 55 18.18 -16.53 -5.67
CA GLY A 55 17.69 -17.50 -6.67
C GLY A 55 16.17 -17.65 -6.72
N HIS A 56 15.43 -16.76 -6.06
CA HIS A 56 13.96 -16.75 -6.06
C HIS A 56 13.41 -15.74 -7.07
N SER A 57 12.41 -16.17 -7.83
CA SER A 57 11.66 -15.30 -8.75
C SER A 57 10.46 -14.70 -8.04
N VAL A 58 10.35 -13.37 -8.09
CA VAL A 58 9.33 -12.59 -7.39
C VAL A 58 8.58 -11.72 -8.37
N LEU A 59 7.26 -11.64 -8.16
CA LEU A 59 6.40 -10.74 -8.90
C LEU A 59 6.33 -9.42 -8.14
N GLY A 60 6.99 -8.41 -8.71
CA GLY A 60 7.07 -7.07 -8.16
C GLY A 60 6.21 -6.08 -8.93
N HIS A 61 5.53 -5.18 -8.22
CA HIS A 61 4.96 -3.99 -8.84
C HIS A 61 5.77 -2.75 -8.45
N LEU A 62 5.81 -1.76 -9.33
CA LEU A 62 6.49 -0.50 -9.07
C LEU A 62 5.79 0.27 -7.94
N ALA A 63 6.59 0.75 -6.98
CA ALA A 63 6.10 1.73 -6.02
C ALA A 63 5.55 2.96 -6.75
N GLY A 64 4.48 3.56 -6.20
CA GLY A 64 3.87 4.76 -6.78
C GLY A 64 4.86 5.92 -6.97
N LYS A 65 5.94 5.98 -6.16
CA LYS A 65 7.03 6.96 -6.31
C LYS A 65 7.74 6.81 -7.65
N LEU A 66 8.05 5.58 -8.07
CA LEU A 66 8.70 5.30 -9.36
C LEU A 66 7.79 5.65 -10.55
N ARG A 67 6.48 5.42 -10.40
CA ARG A 67 5.47 5.81 -11.42
C ARG A 67 5.42 7.32 -11.64
N LYS A 68 5.49 8.11 -10.56
CA LYS A 68 5.53 9.59 -10.64
C LYS A 68 6.82 10.10 -11.29
N ASN A 69 7.93 9.41 -11.09
CA ASN A 69 9.23 9.75 -11.66
C ASN A 69 9.45 9.17 -13.08
N PHE A 70 8.43 8.55 -13.69
CA PHE A 70 8.50 7.95 -15.03
C PHE A 70 9.70 7.02 -15.23
N ILE A 71 10.08 6.27 -14.18
CA ILE A 71 11.22 5.35 -14.27
C ILE A 71 10.82 4.15 -15.13
N ARG A 72 11.49 4.03 -16.27
CA ARG A 72 11.38 2.86 -17.16
C ARG A 72 12.28 1.78 -16.62
N VAL A 73 11.74 0.59 -16.41
CA VAL A 73 12.51 -0.60 -16.00
C VAL A 73 12.64 -1.50 -17.22
N LEU A 74 13.87 -1.89 -17.53
CA LEU A 74 14.20 -2.79 -18.62
C LEU A 74 14.67 -4.13 -18.05
N ARG A 75 14.63 -5.16 -18.90
CA ARG A 75 15.22 -6.46 -18.57
C ARG A 75 16.73 -6.27 -18.36
N GLY A 76 17.25 -6.85 -17.29
CA GLY A 76 18.65 -6.77 -16.91
C GLY A 76 19.00 -5.67 -15.92
N ASP A 77 18.06 -4.78 -15.59
CA ASP A 77 18.29 -3.75 -14.56
C ASP A 77 18.38 -4.34 -13.16
N ARG A 78 19.27 -3.78 -12.34
CA ARG A 78 19.30 -4.04 -10.90
C ARG A 78 18.28 -3.17 -10.19
N VAL A 79 17.42 -3.82 -9.43
CA VAL A 79 16.34 -3.19 -8.67
C VAL A 79 16.38 -3.64 -7.23
N VAL A 80 15.93 -2.74 -6.36
CA VAL A 80 15.74 -3.02 -4.95
C VAL A 80 14.25 -3.27 -4.74
N VAL A 81 13.96 -4.44 -4.16
CA VAL A 81 12.63 -4.92 -3.89
C VAL A 81 12.43 -5.00 -2.39
N GLU A 82 11.36 -4.37 -1.92
CA GLU A 82 10.85 -4.55 -0.57
C GLU A 82 9.86 -5.72 -0.57
N LEU A 83 10.20 -6.78 0.15
CA LEU A 83 9.36 -7.94 0.37
C LEU A 83 8.65 -7.80 1.71
N SER A 84 7.38 -8.21 1.76
CA SER A 84 6.74 -8.42 3.04
C SER A 84 7.25 -9.75 3.62
N PRO A 85 7.57 -9.85 4.92
CA PRO A 85 8.16 -11.04 5.53
C PRO A 85 7.18 -12.23 5.54
N TYR A 86 5.90 -11.96 5.27
CA TYR A 86 4.84 -12.96 5.17
C TYR A 86 4.76 -13.58 3.77
N ASP A 87 5.14 -12.83 2.72
CA ASP A 87 5.02 -13.23 1.33
C ASP A 87 6.29 -12.89 0.55
N LEU A 88 7.23 -13.84 0.50
CA LEU A 88 8.48 -13.72 -0.26
C LEU A 88 8.28 -13.74 -1.79
N THR A 89 7.08 -14.09 -2.28
CA THR A 89 6.76 -14.16 -3.73
C THR A 89 6.26 -12.85 -4.30
N ARG A 90 5.89 -11.88 -3.45
CA ARG A 90 5.36 -10.58 -3.84
C ARG A 90 6.23 -9.48 -3.29
N GLY A 91 6.66 -8.61 -4.20
CA GLY A 91 7.55 -7.51 -3.87
C GLY A 91 7.01 -6.16 -4.29
N ARG A 92 7.51 -5.13 -3.64
CA ARG A 92 7.36 -3.75 -4.04
C ARG A 92 8.71 -3.21 -4.47
N ILE A 93 8.82 -2.82 -5.74
CA ILE A 93 10.07 -2.25 -6.24
C ILE A 93 10.13 -0.81 -5.77
N THR A 94 11.14 -0.43 -4.99
CA THR A 94 11.29 0.93 -4.45
C THR A 94 12.42 1.71 -5.09
N TYR A 95 13.48 1.03 -5.52
CA TYR A 95 14.65 1.68 -6.10
C TYR A 95 15.22 0.91 -7.30
N ARG A 96 15.93 1.65 -8.17
CA ARG A 96 16.70 1.11 -9.29
C ARG A 96 18.11 1.70 -9.21
N HIS A 97 19.13 0.84 -9.19
CA HIS A 97 20.51 1.27 -9.35
C HIS A 97 20.79 1.56 -10.83
N ARG A 98 21.44 2.70 -11.12
CA ARG A 98 21.87 3.08 -12.47
C ARG A 98 23.02 2.23 -12.96
#